data_AF-A0A6A3USQ8-F1
#
_entry.id   AF-A0A6A3USQ8-F1
#
_cell.length_a   1.000
_cell.length_b   1.000
_cell.length_c   1.000
_cell.angle_alpha   90.00
_cell.angle_beta   90.00
_cell.angle_gamma   90.00
#
_symmetry.space_group_name_H-M   'P 1'
#
loop_
_entity.id
_entity.type
_entity.pdbx_description
1 polymer ?
#
loop_
_entity_poly.entity_id
_entity_poly.type
_entity_poly.pdbx_seq_one_letter_code
_entity_poly.pdbx_strand_id
1 'polypeptide(L)'
;MTRALAVLTTALLVGVWLIHGISAAGGLDETTPSDICSQTFEELQNLLVNQDQAENGVTGNTLVTNSCKDLADAGVMNARSDKAQKSLCGNSCYDKLNVKYKTLLDNDCFASDDADEEASAKLQAAGYQIACQTNSAGKYCVPMLATLVADAGTSFSLCDAIVSKLGCCFQSYRQYMLLGTPASVTAMDHAQKECTDSVGGLDAMCPCANNAHAFANTTFCSYATHTRPSVTSAIITLTTALILLHVHIAAAP
;
A
#
# COMPACT_ATOMS: atom_id res chain seq x y z
N MET A 1 -30.48 -26.58 3.66
CA MET A 1 -30.88 -25.44 2.80
C MET A 1 -29.62 -24.92 2.14
N THR A 2 -29.68 -24.82 0.83
CA THR A 2 -28.54 -24.86 -0.08
C THR A 2 -28.41 -23.50 -0.75
N ARG A 3 -27.18 -23.10 -1.06
CA ARG A 3 -26.73 -22.00 -1.97
C ARG A 3 -26.45 -20.65 -1.32
N ALA A 4 -25.16 -20.32 -1.18
CA ALA A 4 -24.49 -19.19 -1.82
C ALA A 4 -23.06 -19.02 -1.25
N LEU A 5 -22.16 -19.97 -1.53
CA LEU A 5 -20.72 -19.80 -1.28
C LEU A 5 -19.98 -20.42 -2.48
N ALA A 6 -20.09 -19.75 -3.61
CA ALA A 6 -19.34 -20.08 -4.82
C ALA A 6 -19.23 -18.80 -5.63
N VAL A 7 -18.05 -18.17 -5.57
CA VAL A 7 -17.24 -17.63 -6.68
C VAL A 7 -16.19 -16.75 -6.00
N LEU A 8 -15.08 -17.36 -5.58
CA LEU A 8 -13.89 -16.66 -5.13
C LEU A 8 -12.65 -17.46 -5.54
N THR A 9 -12.62 -17.84 -6.81
CA THR A 9 -11.45 -18.40 -7.48
C THR A 9 -11.54 -18.09 -8.97
N THR A 10 -10.41 -17.61 -9.51
CA THR A 10 -10.04 -17.43 -10.93
C THR A 10 -10.71 -16.31 -11.72
N ALA A 11 -10.11 -15.11 -11.66
CA ALA A 11 -9.96 -14.20 -12.80
C ALA A 11 -8.74 -13.30 -12.59
N LEU A 12 -7.55 -13.88 -12.75
CA LEU A 12 -6.31 -13.16 -13.02
C LEU A 12 -5.98 -13.44 -14.50
N LEU A 13 -5.58 -12.40 -15.22
CA LEU A 13 -5.01 -12.40 -16.59
C LEU A 13 -6.03 -12.52 -17.74
N VAL A 14 -6.30 -11.41 -18.45
CA VAL A 14 -5.68 -11.07 -19.75
C VAL A 14 -5.82 -9.55 -19.98
N GLY A 15 -4.81 -8.93 -20.62
CA GLY A 15 -4.80 -7.53 -21.09
C GLY A 15 -6.09 -7.12 -21.82
N VAL A 16 -6.40 -5.83 -21.90
CA VAL A 16 -5.77 -4.95 -22.89
C VAL A 16 -6.14 -3.50 -22.54
N TRP A 17 -5.18 -2.67 -22.17
CA TRP A 17 -5.32 -1.21 -22.32
C TRP A 17 -4.82 -0.85 -23.72
N LEU A 18 -5.72 -0.94 -24.70
CA LEU A 18 -5.50 -0.35 -26.02
C LEU A 18 -5.75 1.14 -25.89
N ILE A 19 -4.64 1.87 -25.81
CA ILE A 19 -4.53 3.31 -25.96
C ILE A 19 -5.22 3.69 -27.27
N HIS A 20 -6.36 4.39 -27.19
CA HIS A 20 -6.88 5.18 -28.30
C HIS A 20 -6.48 6.63 -28.06
N GLY A 21 -5.63 7.16 -28.94
CA GLY A 21 -5.07 8.50 -28.82
C GLY A 21 -5.74 9.58 -29.67
N ILE A 22 -5.18 10.78 -29.45
CA ILE A 22 -4.97 11.93 -30.35
C ILE A 22 -6.00 13.09 -30.30
N SER A 23 -5.53 14.25 -29.82
CA SER A 23 -5.59 15.63 -30.38
C SER A 23 -5.71 16.66 -29.24
N ALA A 24 -5.13 17.85 -29.21
CA ALA A 24 -4.20 18.60 -30.07
C ALA A 24 -3.66 19.81 -29.26
N ALA A 25 -2.55 20.38 -29.73
CA ALA A 25 -1.84 21.51 -29.12
C ALA A 25 -2.66 22.84 -29.06
N GLY A 26 -2.46 23.61 -27.98
CA GLY A 26 -2.57 25.07 -28.02
C GLY A 26 -3.00 25.78 -26.73
N GLY A 27 -2.04 26.39 -26.03
CA GLY A 27 -2.19 27.75 -25.50
C GLY A 27 -2.50 27.95 -24.00
N LEU A 28 -1.52 28.55 -23.31
CA LEU A 28 -1.61 29.33 -22.05
C LEU A 28 -2.07 28.53 -20.80
N ASP A 29 -1.16 27.74 -20.23
CA ASP A 29 -1.42 26.81 -19.12
C ASP A 29 -1.78 27.50 -17.79
N GLU A 30 -3.08 27.73 -17.56
CA GLU A 30 -3.65 27.23 -16.30
C GLU A 30 -3.80 25.71 -16.50
N THR A 31 -2.83 24.92 -16.04
CA THR A 31 -2.90 23.45 -16.11
C THR A 31 -4.21 22.96 -15.50
N THR A 32 -5.11 22.45 -16.32
CA THR A 32 -6.37 21.88 -15.84
C THR A 32 -6.11 20.46 -15.32
N PRO A 33 -6.98 19.90 -14.45
CA PRO A 33 -6.86 18.50 -14.04
C PRO A 33 -6.76 17.53 -15.23
N SER A 34 -7.45 17.82 -16.33
CA SER A 34 -7.38 17.03 -17.58
C SER A 34 -5.98 17.01 -18.21
N ASP A 35 -5.27 18.14 -18.16
CA ASP A 35 -3.89 18.24 -18.70
C ASP A 35 -2.92 17.47 -17.81
N ILE A 36 -3.08 17.57 -16.48
CA ILE A 36 -2.29 16.81 -15.50
C ILE A 36 -2.49 15.31 -15.71
N CYS A 37 -3.73 14.86 -15.89
CA CYS A 37 -4.03 13.46 -16.14
C CYS A 37 -3.36 12.96 -17.42
N SER A 38 -3.54 13.68 -18.53
CA SER A 38 -3.00 13.30 -19.84
C SER A 38 -1.47 13.21 -19.82
N GLN A 39 -0.81 14.25 -19.28
CA GLN A 39 0.64 14.28 -19.14
C GLN A 39 1.14 13.14 -18.22
N THR A 40 0.48 12.93 -17.08
CA THR A 40 0.91 11.90 -16.13
C THR A 40 0.74 10.49 -16.70
N PHE A 41 -0.31 10.24 -17.49
CA PHE A 41 -0.47 8.96 -18.21
C PHE A 41 0.63 8.75 -19.25
N GLU A 42 1.00 9.77 -20.02
CA GLU A 42 2.11 9.69 -20.98
C GLU A 42 3.45 9.40 -20.28
N GLU A 43 3.73 10.10 -19.18
CA GLU A 43 4.93 9.88 -18.37
C GLU A 43 4.95 8.47 -17.75
N LEU A 44 3.80 7.97 -17.29
CA LEU A 44 3.66 6.60 -16.80
C LEU A 44 3.95 5.60 -17.93
N GLN A 45 3.38 5.79 -19.11
CA GLN A 45 3.64 4.92 -20.26
C GLN A 45 5.13 4.92 -20.64
N ASN A 46 5.78 6.09 -20.63
CA ASN A 46 7.21 6.22 -20.90
C ASN A 46 8.07 5.47 -19.88
N LEU A 47 7.65 5.37 -18.62
CA LEU A 47 8.33 4.52 -17.63
C LEU A 47 8.17 3.03 -17.94
N LEU A 48 7.05 2.61 -18.52
CA LEU A 48 6.73 1.20 -18.79
C LEU A 48 7.27 0.69 -20.14
N VAL A 49 7.78 1.58 -21.00
CA VAL A 49 8.36 1.22 -22.29
C VAL A 49 9.89 1.29 -22.21
N ASN A 50 10.56 0.36 -22.88
CA ASN A 50 12.00 0.48 -23.09
C ASN A 50 12.26 1.64 -24.09
N GLN A 51 12.91 2.69 -23.61
CA GLN A 51 13.12 3.92 -24.39
C GLN A 51 13.96 3.67 -25.65
N ASP A 52 14.96 2.79 -25.60
CA ASP A 52 15.74 2.43 -26.79
C ASP A 52 14.86 1.79 -27.87
N GLN A 53 13.87 0.98 -27.48
CA GLN A 53 12.90 0.40 -28.42
C GLN A 53 11.83 1.40 -28.86
N ALA A 54 11.48 2.39 -28.04
CA ALA A 54 10.59 3.47 -28.43
C ALA A 54 11.23 4.37 -29.50
N GLU A 55 12.52 4.67 -29.36
CA GLU A 55 13.26 5.53 -30.27
C GLU A 55 13.73 4.80 -31.55
N ASN A 56 14.21 3.56 -31.43
CA ASN A 56 14.87 2.84 -32.52
C ASN A 56 14.02 1.72 -33.14
N GLY A 57 12.80 1.53 -32.64
CA GLY A 57 11.92 0.42 -33.02
C GLY A 57 12.32 -0.91 -32.38
N VAL A 58 11.37 -1.84 -32.35
CA VAL A 58 11.59 -3.18 -31.79
C VAL A 58 12.42 -4.01 -32.76
N THR A 59 13.67 -4.31 -32.41
CA THR A 59 14.52 -5.22 -33.19
C THR A 59 14.21 -6.67 -32.81
N GLY A 60 13.46 -7.38 -33.66
CA GLY A 60 12.95 -8.74 -33.40
C GLY A 60 11.50 -8.76 -32.89
N ASN A 61 10.94 -9.95 -32.63
CA ASN A 61 9.54 -10.11 -32.20
C ASN A 61 9.33 -9.93 -30.68
N THR A 62 10.22 -9.24 -29.95
CA THR A 62 10.16 -9.20 -28.49
C THR A 62 10.40 -7.78 -27.95
N LEU A 63 9.42 -7.29 -27.18
CA LEU A 63 9.57 -6.08 -26.38
C LEU A 63 10.53 -6.40 -25.22
N VAL A 64 11.61 -5.64 -25.06
CA VAL A 64 12.52 -5.78 -23.93
C VAL A 64 11.83 -5.15 -22.72
N THR A 65 11.49 -5.98 -21.74
CA THR A 65 10.90 -5.50 -20.48
C THR A 65 11.93 -4.68 -19.70
N ASN A 66 11.50 -3.55 -19.15
CA ASN A 66 12.30 -2.75 -18.22
C ASN A 66 11.83 -3.02 -16.78
N SER A 67 12.62 -2.60 -15.79
CA SER A 67 12.32 -2.86 -14.37
C SER A 67 11.00 -2.25 -13.88
N CYS A 68 10.53 -1.16 -14.50
CA CYS A 68 9.26 -0.51 -14.15
C CYS A 68 8.09 -1.33 -14.70
N LYS A 69 8.22 -1.84 -15.93
CA LYS A 69 7.24 -2.74 -16.54
C LYS A 69 7.16 -4.06 -15.80
N ASP A 70 8.28 -4.67 -15.45
CA ASP A 70 8.30 -5.90 -14.65
C ASP A 70 7.58 -5.69 -13.29
N LEU A 71 7.82 -4.54 -12.65
CA LEU A 71 7.15 -4.19 -11.39
C LEU A 71 5.64 -3.99 -11.58
N ALA A 72 5.24 -3.27 -12.63
CA ALA A 72 3.83 -3.04 -12.94
C ALA A 72 3.09 -4.34 -13.28
N ASP A 73 3.69 -5.20 -14.10
CA ASP A 73 3.14 -6.50 -14.49
C ASP A 73 3.08 -7.47 -13.29
N ALA A 74 4.08 -7.44 -12.40
CA ALA A 74 4.07 -8.26 -11.18
C ALA A 74 2.92 -7.88 -10.23
N GLY A 75 2.54 -6.60 -10.19
CA GLY A 75 1.47 -6.07 -9.36
C GLY A 75 1.87 -5.97 -7.87
N VAL A 76 1.87 -4.76 -7.32
CA VAL A 76 2.37 -4.48 -5.97
C VAL A 76 1.57 -5.12 -4.84
N MET A 77 0.33 -5.49 -5.12
CA MET A 77 -0.56 -6.20 -4.19
C MET A 77 -0.41 -7.73 -4.25
N ASN A 78 0.35 -8.27 -5.21
CA ASN A 78 0.54 -9.71 -5.38
C ASN A 78 1.67 -10.29 -4.51
N ALA A 79 2.47 -9.44 -3.86
CA ALA A 79 3.54 -9.89 -2.98
C ALA A 79 3.01 -10.42 -1.63
N ARG A 80 2.96 -11.74 -1.47
CA ARG A 80 2.31 -12.42 -0.32
C ARG A 80 3.23 -12.70 0.88
N SER A 81 4.38 -12.04 0.98
CA SER A 81 5.27 -12.18 2.15
C SER A 81 6.05 -10.89 2.43
N ASP A 82 6.47 -10.68 3.68
CA ASP A 82 7.31 -9.54 4.05
C ASP A 82 8.58 -9.44 3.19
N LYS A 83 9.20 -10.58 2.87
CA LYS A 83 10.43 -10.62 2.05
C LYS A 83 10.14 -10.17 0.62
N ALA A 84 9.05 -10.65 0.03
CA ALA A 84 8.62 -10.24 -1.31
C ALA A 84 8.25 -8.75 -1.33
N GLN A 85 7.47 -8.30 -0.33
CA GLN A 85 7.07 -6.90 -0.22
C GLN A 85 8.29 -5.98 -0.04
N LYS A 86 9.25 -6.37 0.81
CA LYS A 86 10.51 -5.63 0.98
C LYS A 86 11.31 -5.51 -0.31
N SER A 87 11.44 -6.61 -1.06
CA SER A 87 12.14 -6.61 -2.35
C SER A 87 11.44 -5.69 -3.36
N LEU A 88 10.11 -5.70 -3.35
CA LEU A 88 9.29 -4.85 -4.21
C LEU A 88 9.42 -3.37 -3.85
N CYS A 89 9.37 -3.05 -2.56
CA CYS A 89 9.57 -1.70 -2.04
C CYS A 89 10.99 -1.16 -2.22
N GLY A 90 11.97 -2.06 -2.40
CA GLY A 90 13.35 -1.70 -2.75
C GLY A 90 13.61 -1.62 -4.26
N ASN A 91 12.61 -1.84 -5.10
CA ASN A 91 12.75 -1.71 -6.55
C ASN A 91 12.95 -0.24 -6.93
N SER A 92 13.97 0.06 -7.74
CA SER A 92 14.32 1.43 -8.14
C SER A 92 13.24 2.16 -8.94
N CYS A 93 12.26 1.45 -9.50
CA CYS A 93 11.12 2.03 -10.20
C CYS A 93 9.92 2.31 -9.29
N TYR A 94 9.88 1.74 -8.07
CA TYR A 94 8.71 1.84 -7.21
C TYR A 94 8.33 3.29 -6.96
N ASP A 95 9.28 4.11 -6.51
CA ASP A 95 9.07 5.53 -6.17
C ASP A 95 8.53 6.30 -7.38
N LYS A 96 9.10 6.05 -8.56
CA LYS A 96 8.69 6.71 -9.81
C LYS A 96 7.25 6.39 -10.15
N LEU A 97 6.87 5.11 -10.14
CA LEU A 97 5.48 4.70 -10.40
C LEU A 97 4.55 5.21 -9.31
N ASN A 98 4.97 5.13 -8.04
CA ASN A 98 4.18 5.58 -6.90
C ASN A 98 3.84 7.07 -6.96
N VAL A 99 4.81 7.92 -7.35
CA VAL A 99 4.58 9.36 -7.56
C VAL A 99 3.53 9.58 -8.65
N LYS A 100 3.64 8.90 -9.80
CA LYS A 100 2.69 9.06 -10.92
C LYS A 100 1.29 8.59 -10.55
N TYR A 101 1.17 7.41 -9.96
CA TYR A 101 -0.13 6.90 -9.51
C TYR A 101 -0.77 7.79 -8.45
N LYS A 102 0.03 8.39 -7.56
CA LYS A 102 -0.48 9.38 -6.62
C LYS A 102 -1.04 10.60 -7.34
N THR A 103 -0.30 11.18 -8.28
CA THR A 103 -0.77 12.33 -9.06
C THR A 103 -2.08 12.02 -9.78
N LEU A 104 -2.21 10.83 -10.37
CA LEU A 104 -3.45 10.39 -11.02
C LEU A 104 -4.63 10.29 -10.04
N LEU A 105 -4.40 9.75 -8.84
CA LEU A 105 -5.44 9.66 -7.79
C LEU A 105 -5.85 11.04 -7.27
N ASP A 106 -4.89 11.92 -6.99
CA ASP A 106 -5.14 13.26 -6.44
C ASP A 106 -5.92 14.16 -7.42
N ASN A 107 -5.91 13.84 -8.72
CA ASN A 107 -6.58 14.60 -9.78
C ASN A 107 -7.79 13.85 -10.38
N ASP A 108 -8.24 12.76 -9.75
CA ASP A 108 -9.39 11.94 -10.19
C ASP A 108 -9.31 11.47 -11.66
N CYS A 109 -8.10 11.13 -12.11
CA CYS A 109 -7.81 10.79 -13.51
C CYS A 109 -8.37 9.44 -13.97
N PHE A 110 -9.06 8.71 -13.10
CA PHE A 110 -9.63 7.39 -13.37
C PHE A 110 -11.15 7.39 -13.47
N ALA A 111 -11.78 8.58 -13.46
CA ALA A 111 -13.22 8.70 -13.62
C ALA A 111 -13.70 7.97 -14.88
N SER A 112 -14.69 7.09 -14.73
CA SER A 112 -15.27 6.29 -15.82
C SER A 112 -16.80 6.25 -15.67
N ASP A 113 -17.50 5.96 -16.77
CA ASP A 113 -18.93 5.64 -16.73
C ASP A 113 -19.20 4.20 -16.24
N ASP A 114 -18.19 3.33 -16.31
CA ASP A 114 -18.18 2.01 -15.67
C ASP A 114 -17.50 2.07 -14.29
N ALA A 115 -18.32 1.89 -13.24
CA ALA A 115 -17.87 1.95 -11.86
C ALA A 115 -16.89 0.83 -11.47
N ASP A 116 -16.97 -0.34 -12.10
CA ASP A 116 -16.06 -1.46 -11.81
C ASP A 116 -14.70 -1.23 -12.48
N GLU A 117 -14.67 -0.64 -13.68
CA GLU A 117 -13.45 -0.21 -14.35
C GLU A 117 -12.75 0.92 -13.58
N GLU A 118 -13.49 1.96 -13.19
CA GLU A 118 -12.99 3.06 -12.36
C GLU A 118 -12.40 2.53 -11.05
N ALA A 119 -13.14 1.71 -10.32
CA ALA A 119 -12.69 1.13 -9.06
C ALA A 119 -11.43 0.27 -9.25
N SER A 120 -11.37 -0.53 -10.31
CA SER A 120 -10.21 -1.36 -10.61
C SER A 120 -8.95 -0.52 -10.88
N ALA A 121 -9.08 0.55 -11.67
CA ALA A 121 -7.97 1.44 -11.97
C ALA A 121 -7.50 2.23 -10.73
N LYS A 122 -8.45 2.76 -9.94
CA LYS A 122 -8.16 3.45 -8.68
C LYS A 122 -7.47 2.52 -7.67
N LEU A 123 -7.95 1.29 -7.52
CA LEU A 123 -7.32 0.29 -6.63
C LEU A 123 -5.93 -0.10 -7.11
N GLN A 124 -5.69 -0.26 -8.41
CA GLN A 124 -4.36 -0.54 -8.94
C GLN A 124 -3.37 0.58 -8.59
N ALA A 125 -3.78 1.85 -8.79
CA ALA A 125 -2.97 3.01 -8.45
C ALA A 125 -2.74 3.14 -6.92
N ALA A 126 -3.80 2.94 -6.13
CA ALA A 126 -3.76 3.00 -4.67
C ALA A 126 -2.91 1.89 -4.07
N GLY A 127 -2.78 0.76 -4.77
CA GLY A 127 -1.89 -0.33 -4.40
C GLY A 127 -0.46 0.15 -4.14
N TYR A 128 0.05 1.07 -4.96
CA TYR A 128 1.40 1.64 -4.78
C TYR A 128 1.50 2.52 -3.53
N GLN A 129 0.39 3.12 -3.09
CA GLN A 129 0.40 3.97 -1.91
C GLN A 129 0.42 3.15 -0.61
N ILE A 130 -0.17 1.95 -0.62
CA ILE A 130 -0.27 1.07 0.56
C ILE A 130 0.76 -0.07 0.57
N ALA A 131 1.29 -0.49 -0.59
CA ALA A 131 2.09 -1.71 -0.70
C ALA A 131 3.32 -1.72 0.22
N CYS A 132 3.90 -0.55 0.49
CA CYS A 132 5.06 -0.43 1.38
C CYS A 132 4.72 0.01 2.81
N GLN A 133 3.43 0.07 3.15
CA GLN A 133 3.00 0.36 4.51
C GLN A 133 3.36 -0.79 5.45
N THR A 134 3.95 -0.45 6.59
CA THR A 134 4.16 -1.40 7.69
C THR A 134 3.46 -0.93 8.96
N ASN A 135 3.18 -1.89 9.84
CA ASN A 135 2.82 -1.59 11.23
C ASN A 135 4.06 -1.13 12.03
N SER A 136 3.85 -0.82 13.32
CA SER A 136 4.91 -0.40 14.24
C SER A 136 5.99 -1.44 14.50
N ALA A 137 5.73 -2.72 14.21
CA ALA A 137 6.69 -3.82 14.32
C ALA A 137 7.49 -4.06 13.01
N GLY A 138 7.30 -3.22 11.99
CA GLY A 138 7.97 -3.37 10.70
C GLY A 138 7.44 -4.51 9.82
N LYS A 139 6.24 -5.02 10.12
CA LYS A 139 5.53 -6.03 9.29
C LYS A 139 4.70 -5.34 8.23
N TYR A 140 4.82 -5.79 6.99
CA TYR A 140 4.08 -5.18 5.88
C TYR A 140 2.60 -5.47 6.01
N CYS A 141 1.78 -4.43 5.83
CA CYS A 141 0.34 -4.55 5.95
C CYS A 141 -0.22 -5.53 4.91
N VAL A 142 0.18 -5.41 3.63
CA VAL A 142 -0.26 -6.25 2.48
C VAL A 142 -0.24 -7.77 2.77
N PRO A 143 0.93 -8.37 3.06
CA PRO A 143 0.98 -9.81 3.35
C PRO A 143 0.29 -10.18 4.66
N MET A 144 0.25 -9.28 5.65
CA MET A 144 -0.37 -9.58 6.95
C MET A 144 -1.86 -9.88 6.83
N LEU A 145 -2.63 -9.11 6.05
CA LEU A 145 -4.05 -9.41 5.82
C LEU A 145 -4.24 -10.77 5.18
N ALA A 146 -3.45 -11.08 4.13
CA ALA A 146 -3.54 -12.36 3.43
C ALA A 146 -3.24 -13.53 4.38
N THR A 147 -2.21 -13.40 5.22
CA THR A 147 -1.88 -14.42 6.24
C THR A 147 -2.99 -14.57 7.26
N LEU A 148 -3.52 -13.48 7.81
CA LEU A 148 -4.56 -13.53 8.84
C LEU A 148 -5.85 -14.17 8.32
N VAL A 149 -6.26 -13.85 7.09
CA VAL A 149 -7.43 -14.46 6.44
C VAL A 149 -7.18 -15.95 6.19
N ALA A 150 -6.00 -16.33 5.72
CA ALA A 150 -5.66 -17.73 5.49
C ALA A 150 -5.64 -18.55 6.79
N ASP A 151 -5.08 -17.99 7.87
CA ASP A 151 -4.96 -18.63 9.18
C ASP A 151 -6.30 -18.74 9.91
N ALA A 152 -7.20 -17.76 9.71
CA ALA A 152 -8.51 -17.71 10.36
C ALA A 152 -9.45 -18.84 9.89
N GLY A 153 -9.27 -19.36 8.68
CA GLY A 153 -10.09 -20.44 8.14
C GLY A 153 -11.57 -20.05 7.97
N THR A 154 -12.49 -20.99 8.17
CA THR A 154 -13.93 -20.80 7.88
C THR A 154 -14.79 -20.42 9.09
N SER A 155 -14.23 -20.43 10.30
CA SER A 155 -14.96 -20.04 11.52
C SER A 155 -14.03 -19.21 12.40
N PHE A 156 -14.18 -17.89 12.33
CA PHE A 156 -13.33 -16.94 13.04
C PHE A 156 -14.12 -15.75 13.56
N SER A 157 -13.63 -15.14 14.63
CA SER A 157 -14.04 -13.80 15.07
C SER A 157 -13.33 -12.77 14.21
N LEU A 158 -14.08 -11.97 13.43
CA LEU A 158 -13.50 -10.93 12.58
C LEU A 158 -12.64 -9.96 13.41
N CYS A 159 -13.16 -9.56 14.57
CA CYS A 159 -12.50 -8.59 15.44
C CYS A 159 -11.22 -9.15 16.07
N ASP A 160 -11.27 -10.35 16.64
CA ASP A 160 -10.11 -10.90 17.37
C ASP A 160 -9.07 -11.55 16.46
N ALA A 161 -9.53 -12.24 15.40
CA ALA A 161 -8.65 -13.02 14.55
C ALA A 161 -7.99 -12.18 13.45
N ILE A 162 -8.65 -11.10 12.99
CA ILE A 162 -8.18 -10.29 11.86
C ILE A 162 -7.95 -8.84 12.28
N VAL A 163 -9.02 -8.11 12.66
CA VAL A 163 -8.96 -6.65 12.83
C VAL A 163 -7.99 -6.23 13.94
N SER A 164 -8.08 -6.86 15.11
CA SER A 164 -7.19 -6.63 16.25
C SER A 164 -5.73 -6.91 15.88
N LYS A 165 -5.47 -7.96 15.11
CA LYS A 165 -4.11 -8.34 14.70
C LYS A 165 -3.53 -7.47 13.59
N LEU A 166 -4.37 -6.91 12.72
CA LEU A 166 -3.95 -5.89 11.75
C LEU A 166 -3.52 -4.60 12.45
N GLY A 167 -4.17 -4.24 13.55
CA GLY A 167 -3.92 -3.00 14.27
C GLY A 167 -4.07 -1.79 13.33
N CYS A 168 -3.09 -0.88 13.33
CA CYS A 168 -3.14 0.32 12.49
C CYS A 168 -3.22 0.03 10.98
N CYS A 169 -2.81 -1.17 10.54
CA CYS A 169 -2.90 -1.54 9.12
C CYS A 169 -4.36 -1.64 8.67
N PHE A 170 -5.29 -1.92 9.58
CA PHE A 170 -6.72 -1.98 9.24
C PHE A 170 -7.20 -0.67 8.63
N GLN A 171 -6.84 0.48 9.20
CA GLN A 171 -7.24 1.77 8.61
C GLN A 171 -6.58 2.03 7.28
N SER A 172 -5.29 1.72 7.14
CA SER A 172 -4.61 1.83 5.85
C SER A 172 -5.35 1.02 4.77
N TYR A 173 -5.76 -0.20 5.11
CA TYR A 173 -6.58 -1.04 4.22
C TYR A 173 -7.97 -0.49 3.96
N ARG A 174 -8.65 0.01 4.99
CA ARG A 174 -9.95 0.63 4.82
C ARG A 174 -9.86 1.77 3.82
N GLN A 175 -8.89 2.67 3.96
CA GLN A 175 -8.66 3.78 3.04
C GLN A 175 -8.37 3.29 1.61
N TYR A 176 -7.62 2.20 1.45
CA TYR A 176 -7.43 1.52 0.16
C TYR A 176 -8.76 1.04 -0.44
N MET A 177 -9.58 0.32 0.34
CA MET A 177 -10.85 -0.21 -0.15
C MET A 177 -11.92 0.88 -0.37
N LEU A 178 -11.77 2.09 0.18
CA LEU A 178 -12.65 3.22 -0.10
C LEU A 178 -12.58 3.68 -1.57
N LEU A 179 -11.49 3.36 -2.26
CA LEU A 179 -11.33 3.59 -3.70
C LEU A 179 -11.86 2.45 -4.56
N GLY A 180 -12.39 1.41 -3.93
CA GLY A 180 -13.02 0.28 -4.61
C GLY A 180 -14.51 0.51 -4.86
N THR A 181 -15.23 -0.59 -5.07
CA THR A 181 -16.67 -0.56 -5.32
C THR A 181 -17.47 -0.20 -4.05
N PRO A 182 -18.74 0.25 -4.18
CA PRO A 182 -19.61 0.49 -3.02
C PRO A 182 -19.76 -0.71 -2.08
N ALA A 183 -19.68 -1.94 -2.61
CA ALA A 183 -19.70 -3.17 -1.81
C ALA A 183 -18.45 -3.29 -0.93
N SER A 184 -17.28 -2.93 -1.46
CA SER A 184 -16.02 -2.91 -0.72
C SER A 184 -16.03 -1.90 0.43
N VAL A 185 -16.54 -0.70 0.15
CA VAL A 185 -16.76 0.36 1.16
C VAL A 185 -17.66 -0.15 2.28
N THR A 186 -18.82 -0.71 1.92
CA THR A 186 -19.80 -1.24 2.88
C THR A 186 -19.20 -2.33 3.76
N ALA A 187 -18.42 -3.25 3.17
CA ALA A 187 -17.77 -4.33 3.91
C ALA A 187 -16.78 -3.78 4.95
N MET A 188 -15.98 -2.78 4.58
CA MET A 188 -15.02 -2.16 5.50
C MET A 188 -15.70 -1.33 6.60
N ASP A 189 -16.77 -0.61 6.27
CA ASP A 189 -17.56 0.15 7.24
C ASP A 189 -18.28 -0.76 8.23
N HIS A 190 -18.77 -1.90 7.76
CA HIS A 190 -19.32 -2.93 8.62
C HIS A 190 -18.26 -3.48 9.58
N ALA A 191 -17.08 -3.87 9.07
CA ALA A 191 -15.97 -4.37 9.89
C ALA A 191 -15.50 -3.34 10.93
N GLN A 192 -15.40 -2.06 10.54
CA GLN A 192 -15.11 -0.96 11.45
C GLN A 192 -16.14 -0.92 12.58
N LYS A 193 -17.43 -0.84 12.22
CA LYS A 193 -18.52 -0.69 13.18
C LYS A 193 -18.62 -1.87 14.15
N GLU A 194 -18.49 -3.09 13.63
CA GLU A 194 -18.56 -4.31 14.43
C GLU A 194 -17.43 -4.40 15.47
N CYS A 195 -16.24 -3.92 15.11
CA CYS A 195 -15.04 -4.07 15.94
C CYS A 195 -14.66 -2.84 16.75
N THR A 196 -15.32 -1.69 16.57
CA THR A 196 -14.93 -0.42 17.22
C THR A 196 -15.04 -0.47 18.74
N ASP A 197 -15.97 -1.25 19.27
CA ASP A 197 -16.22 -1.35 20.72
C ASP A 197 -15.26 -2.33 21.42
N SER A 198 -14.68 -3.27 20.66
CA SER A 198 -13.83 -4.35 21.19
C SER A 198 -12.34 -4.19 20.85
N VAL A 199 -12.01 -3.45 19.79
CA VAL A 199 -10.64 -3.22 19.32
C VAL A 199 -10.27 -1.75 19.53
N GLY A 200 -9.43 -1.50 20.54
CA GLY A 200 -8.92 -0.16 20.82
C GLY A 200 -7.99 0.37 19.74
N GLY A 201 -8.08 1.67 19.46
CA GLY A 201 -7.21 2.34 18.48
C GLY A 201 -7.49 1.96 17.03
N LEU A 202 -8.67 1.40 16.76
CA LEU A 202 -9.05 0.96 15.42
C LEU A 202 -9.01 2.10 14.41
N ASP A 203 -9.30 3.34 14.80
CA ASP A 203 -9.28 4.53 13.92
C ASP A 203 -7.87 5.07 13.62
N ALA A 204 -6.82 4.52 14.23
CA ALA A 204 -5.46 5.01 14.04
C ALA A 204 -4.84 4.46 12.75
N MET A 205 -4.49 5.35 11.82
CA MET A 205 -3.68 5.00 10.66
C MET A 205 -2.23 4.72 11.05
N CYS A 206 -1.60 3.73 10.40
CA CYS A 206 -0.17 3.52 10.56
C CYS A 206 0.63 4.76 10.12
N PRO A 207 1.77 5.05 10.75
CA PRO A 207 2.58 6.20 10.39
C PRO A 207 3.23 6.04 9.01
N CYS A 208 3.27 7.13 8.24
CA CYS A 208 3.97 7.19 6.95
C CYS A 208 5.49 7.06 7.11
N ALA A 209 6.06 7.29 8.29
CA ALA A 209 7.50 7.10 8.54
C ALA A 209 8.00 5.68 8.21
N ASN A 210 7.08 4.69 8.24
CA ASN A 210 7.39 3.32 7.87
C ASN A 210 7.07 2.96 6.41
N ASN A 211 6.46 3.88 5.67
CA ASN A 211 6.23 3.81 4.24
C ASN A 211 7.06 4.91 3.58
N ALA A 212 8.34 4.62 3.32
CA ALA A 212 9.30 5.60 2.81
C ALA A 212 8.86 6.29 1.49
N HIS A 213 7.90 5.69 0.80
CA HIS A 213 7.37 6.16 -0.48
C HIS A 213 6.10 7.00 -0.33
N ALA A 214 5.46 6.99 0.84
CA ALA A 214 4.30 7.83 1.11
C ALA A 214 4.71 9.28 1.40
N PHE A 215 3.97 10.21 0.80
CA PHE A 215 4.13 11.64 1.07
C PHE A 215 3.47 12.05 2.38
N ALA A 216 3.82 13.25 2.86
CA ALA A 216 3.48 13.74 4.20
C ALA A 216 1.98 13.79 4.53
N ASN A 217 1.07 13.75 3.55
CA ASN A 217 -0.40 13.81 3.77
C ASN A 217 -1.14 12.69 3.03
N THR A 218 -0.50 11.54 2.84
CA THR A 218 -1.10 10.42 2.12
C THR A 218 -2.21 9.79 2.96
N THR A 219 -3.44 9.69 2.44
CA THR A 219 -4.62 9.22 3.19
C THR A 219 -4.53 7.77 3.68
N PHE A 220 -3.57 6.98 3.21
CA PHE A 220 -3.35 5.59 3.64
C PHE A 220 -2.51 5.49 4.92
N CYS A 221 -1.89 6.58 5.37
CA CYS A 221 -1.05 6.62 6.55
C CYS A 221 -1.15 7.97 7.28
N SER A 222 -0.82 7.99 8.57
CA SER A 222 -0.76 9.24 9.32
C SER A 222 0.61 9.90 9.16
N TYR A 223 0.65 11.23 9.08
CA TYR A 223 1.91 11.94 9.27
C TYR A 223 2.41 11.65 10.69
N ALA A 224 3.45 10.82 10.80
CA ALA A 224 4.23 10.83 12.01
C ALA A 224 5.01 12.14 12.02
N THR A 225 4.71 13.03 12.97
CA THR A 225 5.73 13.97 13.40
C THR A 225 6.95 13.12 13.71
N HIS A 226 8.03 13.34 12.97
CA HIS A 226 9.34 12.77 13.28
C HIS A 226 9.74 13.31 14.66
N THR A 227 9.23 12.70 15.73
CA THR A 227 10.13 12.42 16.83
C THR A 227 11.07 11.38 16.25
N ARG A 228 12.17 11.87 15.65
CA ARG A 228 13.39 11.07 15.57
C ARG A 228 13.49 10.34 16.90
N PRO A 229 13.83 9.05 16.96
CA PRO A 229 14.34 8.51 18.20
C PRO A 229 15.56 9.37 18.52
N SER A 230 15.35 10.36 19.37
CA SER A 230 16.44 11.09 19.96
C SER A 230 17.23 10.00 20.65
N VAL A 231 18.51 9.91 20.30
CA VAL A 231 19.49 9.09 20.99
C VAL A 231 19.66 9.69 22.39
N THR A 232 18.63 9.57 23.22
CA THR A 232 18.53 10.10 24.58
C THR A 232 17.61 9.18 25.37
N SER A 233 18.05 7.94 25.55
CA SER A 233 17.96 7.22 26.83
C SER A 233 18.89 6.02 26.79
N ALA A 234 20.16 6.29 26.50
CA ALA A 234 21.26 5.47 26.99
C ALA A 234 21.75 6.02 28.34
N ILE A 235 20.84 6.40 29.25
CA ILE A 235 21.16 6.73 30.65
C ILE A 235 19.94 6.37 31.52
N ILE A 236 19.75 5.08 31.79
CA ILE A 236 19.15 4.63 33.05
C ILE A 236 20.10 3.57 33.61
N THR A 237 21.09 4.08 34.35
CA THR A 237 21.65 3.48 35.59
C THR A 237 21.90 1.97 35.54
N LEU A 238 23.13 1.48 35.35
CA LEU A 238 24.24 1.57 36.30
C LEU A 238 23.82 1.66 37.79
N THR A 239 22.84 0.88 38.24
CA THR A 239 22.57 0.66 39.68
C THR A 239 22.29 -0.78 40.10
N THR A 240 22.28 -1.76 39.19
CA THR A 240 22.20 -3.19 39.57
C THR A 240 23.54 -3.84 39.89
N ALA A 241 24.67 -3.15 39.70
CA ALA A 241 25.99 -3.64 40.13
C ALA A 241 26.44 -3.14 41.52
N LEU A 242 25.69 -2.25 42.18
CA LEU A 242 26.04 -1.73 43.52
C LEU A 242 25.17 -2.30 44.68
N ILE A 243 24.14 -3.10 44.37
CA ILE A 243 23.35 -3.81 45.38
C ILE A 243 23.99 -5.18 45.74
N LEU A 244 24.93 -5.68 44.93
CA LEU A 244 25.76 -6.85 45.25
C LEU A 244 27.01 -6.52 46.09
N LEU A 245 27.31 -5.24 46.37
CA LEU A 245 28.47 -4.85 47.19
C LEU A 245 28.12 -4.33 48.60
N HIS A 246 26.85 -4.19 48.95
CA HIS A 246 26.42 -3.77 50.31
C HIS A 246 25.60 -4.82 51.07
N VAL A 247 25.37 -6.02 50.49
CA VAL A 247 24.66 -7.14 51.17
C VAL A 247 25.61 -8.31 51.48
N HIS A 248 26.93 -8.16 51.33
CA HIS A 248 27.93 -9.15 51.77
C HIS A 248 28.91 -8.64 52.83
N ILE A 249 28.68 -7.44 53.41
CA ILE A 249 29.50 -6.87 54.50
C ILE A 249 28.70 -6.72 55.82
N ALA A 250 27.42 -7.10 55.85
CA ALA A 250 26.57 -7.00 57.06
C ALA A 250 25.92 -8.32 57.50
N ALA A 251 26.46 -9.48 57.11
CA ALA A 251 26.04 -10.78 57.61
C ALA A 251 27.23 -11.75 57.69
N ALA A 252 28.20 -11.41 58.52
CA ALA A 252 29.18 -12.34 59.07
C ALA A 252 29.12 -12.22 60.60
N PRO A 253 28.56 -13.20 61.32
CA PRO A 253 29.13 -13.67 62.56
C PRO A 253 30.37 -14.52 62.30
#